data_AF-A0A6V8QJ21-F1
#
_entry.id   AF-A0A6V8QJ21-F1
#
_cell.length_a   1.000
_cell.length_b   1.000
_cell.length_c   1.000
_cell.angle_alpha   90.00
_cell.angle_beta   90.00
_cell.angle_gamma   90.00
#
_symmetry.space_group_name_H-M   'P 1'
#
loop_
_entity.id
_entity.type
_entity.pdbx_description
1 polymer ?
#
loop_
_entity_poly.entity_id
_entity_poly.type
_entity_poly.pdbx_seq_one_letter_code
_entity_poly.pdbx_strand_id
1 'polypeptide(L)'
;MEAELPKRYADDAVEIPGARSLLSSIISHSFPWAIVTSGTQPLVRGWLKKLSLSTPEHLISAEAVENGKPDPTCYRIGLEKLALQDKAGEVLVLEDSPAGIRAGKAAGCKVLGLVTSHTVEQVVGAEPDWVVKDLESVRVVKHENGKMTLEISNALRLE
;
A
#
# COMPACT_ATOMS: atom_id res chain seq x y z
N MET A 1 9.80 17.92 13.36
CA MET A 1 9.27 17.88 11.98
C MET A 1 9.49 16.48 11.42
N GLU A 2 8.51 15.87 10.75
CA GLU A 2 8.59 14.47 10.32
C GLU A 2 9.78 14.16 9.40
N ALA A 3 10.30 15.16 8.67
CA ALA A 3 11.51 15.04 7.84
C ALA A 3 12.77 14.58 8.60
N GLU A 4 12.78 14.72 9.92
CA GLU A 4 13.89 14.30 10.78
C GLU A 4 13.83 12.80 11.14
N LEU A 5 12.65 12.16 11.05
CA LEU A 5 12.48 10.76 11.42
C LEU A 5 13.37 9.83 10.57
N PRO A 6 13.40 9.93 9.22
CA PRO A 6 14.27 9.10 8.41
C PRO A 6 15.76 9.40 8.59
N LYS A 7 16.12 10.56 9.16
CA LYS A 7 17.52 10.89 9.44
C LYS A 7 17.99 10.26 10.75
N ARG A 8 17.11 10.27 11.77
CA ARG A 8 17.43 9.85 13.13
C ARG A 8 17.27 8.36 13.37
N TYR A 9 16.31 7.74 12.69
CA TYR A 9 15.92 6.34 12.91
C TYR A 9 16.11 5.48 11.65
N ALA A 10 17.02 5.90 10.76
CA ALA A 10 17.32 5.15 9.53
C ALA A 10 17.75 3.70 9.83
N ASP A 11 18.58 3.54 10.87
CA ASP A 11 19.20 2.27 11.21
C ASP A 11 18.21 1.31 11.90
N ASP A 12 17.09 1.82 12.40
CA ASP A 12 16.00 1.04 13.00
C ASP A 12 14.92 0.64 12.00
N ALA A 13 14.90 1.28 10.83
CA ALA A 13 13.89 1.04 9.81
C ALA A 13 14.26 -0.15 8.94
N VAL A 14 13.42 -1.17 8.96
CA VAL A 14 13.51 -2.32 8.06
C VAL A 14 12.39 -2.29 7.04
N GLU A 15 12.69 -2.77 5.84
CA GLU A 15 11.69 -3.01 4.83
C GLU A 15 10.76 -4.14 5.26
N ILE A 16 9.47 -4.05 4.92
CA ILE A 16 8.54 -5.18 5.07
C ILE A 16 9.04 -6.33 4.19
N PRO A 17 9.23 -7.55 4.72
CA PRO A 17 9.64 -8.70 3.94
C PRO A 17 8.79 -8.88 2.67
N GLY A 18 9.46 -9.05 1.53
CA GLY A 18 8.84 -9.19 0.20
C GLY A 18 8.49 -7.88 -0.54
N ALA A 19 8.51 -6.71 0.12
CA ALA A 19 8.05 -5.46 -0.48
C ALA A 19 8.83 -5.07 -1.75
N ARG A 20 10.17 -5.13 -1.71
CA ARG A 20 11.06 -4.81 -2.84
C ARG A 20 10.89 -5.78 -3.98
N SER A 21 10.76 -7.08 -3.70
CA SER A 21 10.55 -8.07 -4.75
C SER A 21 9.23 -7.80 -5.50
N LEU A 22 8.15 -7.52 -4.76
CA LEU A 22 6.86 -7.18 -5.34
C LEU A 22 6.91 -5.86 -6.12
N LEU A 23 7.49 -4.81 -5.53
CA LEU A 23 7.63 -3.50 -6.18
C LEU A 23 8.49 -3.57 -7.45
N SER A 24 9.62 -4.29 -7.42
CA SER A 24 10.46 -4.50 -8.59
C SER A 24 9.70 -5.22 -9.71
N SER A 25 8.85 -6.21 -9.37
CA SER A 25 8.01 -6.92 -10.35
C SER A 25 6.93 -6.01 -10.96
N ILE A 26 6.33 -5.11 -10.17
CA ILE A 26 5.38 -4.10 -10.67
C ILE A 26 6.07 -3.15 -11.65
N ILE A 27 7.24 -2.64 -11.27
CA ILE A 27 8.00 -1.67 -12.08
C ILE A 27 8.54 -2.30 -13.36
N SER A 28 9.10 -3.51 -13.30
CA SER A 28 9.69 -4.17 -14.49
C SER A 28 8.67 -4.47 -15.58
N HIS A 29 7.39 -4.54 -15.22
CA HIS A 29 6.27 -4.77 -16.14
C HIS A 29 5.48 -3.50 -16.45
N SER A 30 5.97 -2.33 -16.02
CA SER A 30 5.36 -1.01 -16.25
C SER A 30 3.90 -0.92 -15.78
N PHE A 31 3.55 -1.60 -14.69
CA PHE A 31 2.21 -1.48 -14.13
C PHE A 31 2.01 -0.13 -13.43
N PRO A 32 0.85 0.51 -13.60
CA PRO A 32 0.52 1.74 -12.88
C PRO A 32 0.45 1.47 -11.38
N TRP A 33 1.15 2.28 -10.59
CA TRP A 33 1.14 2.19 -9.13
C TRP A 33 1.34 3.58 -8.49
N ALA A 34 0.89 3.72 -7.26
CA ALA A 34 1.03 4.94 -6.48
C ALA A 34 1.30 4.59 -5.00
N ILE A 35 1.85 5.54 -4.25
CA ILE A 35 1.85 5.49 -2.79
C ILE A 35 0.75 6.42 -2.27
N VAL A 36 -0.10 5.89 -1.39
CA VAL A 36 -1.14 6.64 -0.67
C VAL A 36 -0.91 6.50 0.83
N THR A 37 -0.59 7.58 1.53
CA THR A 37 -0.08 7.54 2.90
C THR A 37 -0.57 8.71 3.74
N SER A 38 -0.74 8.47 5.04
CA SER A 38 -1.01 9.52 6.03
C SER A 38 0.27 10.23 6.50
N GLY A 39 1.44 9.84 6.00
CA GLY A 39 2.70 10.54 6.24
C GLY A 39 2.88 11.75 5.32
N THR A 40 3.68 12.72 5.76
CA THR A 40 4.03 13.88 4.93
C THR A 40 5.00 13.53 3.80
N GLN A 41 5.10 14.36 2.75
CA GLN A 41 6.06 14.12 1.67
C GLN A 41 7.52 14.02 2.14
N PRO A 42 8.01 14.90 3.05
CA PRO A 42 9.39 14.80 3.54
C PRO A 42 9.66 13.48 4.28
N LEU A 43 8.67 12.96 5.01
CA LEU A 43 8.78 11.67 5.71
C LEU A 43 8.95 10.52 4.70
N VAL A 44 8.01 10.40 3.77
CA VAL A 44 7.95 9.28 2.83
C VAL A 44 9.15 9.29 1.90
N ARG A 45 9.52 10.45 1.34
CA ARG A 45 10.70 10.58 0.47
C ARG A 45 12.00 10.28 1.24
N GLY A 46 12.07 10.66 2.51
CA GLY A 46 13.21 10.33 3.36
C GLY A 46 13.35 8.82 3.56
N TRP A 47 12.26 8.11 3.86
CA TRP A 47 12.27 6.65 3.99
C TRP A 47 12.62 5.94 2.69
N LEU A 48 12.01 6.32 1.57
CA LEU A 48 12.34 5.75 0.26
C LEU A 48 13.82 5.91 -0.08
N LYS A 49 14.41 7.08 0.19
CA LYS A 49 15.84 7.33 -0.01
C LYS A 49 16.70 6.45 0.90
N LYS A 50 16.36 6.35 2.18
CA LYS A 50 17.15 5.57 3.16
C LYS A 50 17.12 4.07 2.88
N LEU A 51 15.94 3.55 2.54
CA LEU A 51 15.75 2.15 2.19
C LEU A 51 16.15 1.84 0.73
N SER A 52 16.62 2.83 -0.03
CA SER A 52 16.94 2.68 -1.46
C SER A 52 15.80 2.02 -2.25
N LEU A 53 14.58 2.49 -2.03
CA LEU A 53 13.37 2.05 -2.72
C LEU A 53 13.01 3.04 -3.85
N SER A 54 12.34 2.53 -4.88
CA SER A 54 11.90 3.35 -6.02
C SER A 54 10.94 4.45 -5.58
N THR A 55 11.09 5.64 -6.16
CA THR A 55 10.16 6.75 -5.95
C THR A 55 8.96 6.60 -6.87
N PRO A 56 7.72 6.68 -6.37
CA PRO A 56 6.54 6.61 -7.22
C PRO A 56 6.41 7.87 -8.10
N GLU A 57 5.79 7.71 -9.26
CA GLU A 57 5.32 8.84 -10.07
C GLU A 57 4.22 9.61 -9.33
N HIS A 58 3.32 8.89 -8.66
CA HIS A 58 2.22 9.47 -7.89
C HIS A 58 2.37 9.16 -6.40
N LEU A 59 2.53 10.22 -5.61
CA LEU A 59 2.55 10.20 -4.15
C LEU A 59 1.39 11.04 -3.63
N ILE A 60 0.43 10.40 -2.97
CA ILE A 60 -0.69 11.04 -2.29
C ILE A 60 -0.37 10.96 -0.80
N SER A 61 0.10 12.07 -0.25
CA SER A 61 0.50 12.21 1.15
C SER A 61 -0.60 12.86 1.98
N ALA A 62 -0.39 13.01 3.30
CA ALA A 62 -1.34 13.68 4.18
C ALA A 62 -1.72 15.10 3.73
N GLU A 63 -0.78 15.83 3.14
CA GLU A 63 -1.00 17.20 2.66
C GLU A 63 -1.92 17.28 1.44
N ALA A 64 -2.23 16.14 0.79
CA ALA A 64 -3.07 16.10 -0.40
C ALA A 64 -4.57 16.01 -0.09
N VAL A 65 -4.96 15.85 1.19
CA VAL A 65 -6.34 15.66 1.60
C VAL A 65 -6.67 16.51 2.83
N GLU A 66 -7.92 16.96 2.92
CA GLU A 66 -8.43 17.64 4.12
C GLU A 66 -8.71 16.65 5.25
N ASN A 67 -9.32 15.51 4.90
CA ASN A 67 -9.63 14.42 5.83
C ASN A 67 -8.73 13.21 5.57
N GLY A 68 -8.03 12.75 6.60
CA GLY A 68 -7.22 11.53 6.53
C GLY A 68 -8.07 10.25 6.57
N LYS A 69 -7.41 9.10 6.33
CA LYS A 69 -8.01 7.76 6.51
C LYS A 69 -8.71 7.67 7.88
N PRO A 70 -9.95 7.17 7.99
CA PRO A 70 -10.65 6.28 7.05
C PRO A 70 -11.42 6.98 5.93
N ASP A 71 -11.30 8.31 5.78
CA ASP A 71 -11.86 8.98 4.61
C ASP A 71 -11.22 8.43 3.31
N PRO A 72 -12.01 8.04 2.29
CA PRO A 72 -11.53 7.40 1.06
C PRO A 72 -10.89 8.37 0.06
N THR A 73 -10.95 9.69 0.28
CA THR A 73 -10.52 10.72 -0.68
C THR A 73 -9.08 10.51 -1.14
N CYS A 74 -8.18 10.09 -0.25
CA CYS A 74 -6.79 9.83 -0.60
C CYS A 74 -6.64 8.72 -1.67
N TYR A 75 -7.42 7.64 -1.58
CA TYR A 75 -7.42 6.57 -2.58
C TYR A 75 -8.12 6.98 -3.87
N ARG A 76 -9.20 7.78 -3.80
CA ARG A 76 -9.87 8.32 -5.00
C ARG A 76 -8.95 9.22 -5.83
N ILE A 77 -8.19 10.10 -5.18
CA ILE A 77 -7.15 10.91 -5.84
C ILE A 77 -6.09 10.01 -6.48
N GLY A 78 -5.69 8.92 -5.79
CA GLY A 78 -4.76 7.93 -6.34
C GLY A 78 -5.30 7.26 -7.61
N LEU A 79 -6.55 6.82 -7.59
CA LEU A 79 -7.23 6.23 -8.75
C LEU A 79 -7.31 7.20 -9.92
N GLU A 80 -7.68 8.46 -9.68
CA GLU A 80 -7.74 9.50 -10.71
C GLU A 80 -6.36 9.77 -11.34
N LYS A 81 -5.31 9.88 -10.52
CA LYS A 81 -3.94 10.08 -11.01
C LYS A 81 -3.45 8.91 -11.87
N LEU A 82 -3.86 7.69 -11.53
CA LEU A 82 -3.56 6.50 -12.31
C LEU A 82 -4.50 6.30 -13.52
N ALA A 83 -5.50 7.15 -13.71
CA ALA A 83 -6.58 6.98 -14.69
C ALA A 83 -7.33 5.64 -14.56
N LEU A 84 -7.58 5.22 -13.31
CA LEU A 84 -8.23 3.94 -12.94
C LEU A 84 -9.52 4.13 -12.14
N GLN A 85 -10.11 5.34 -12.09
CA GLN A 85 -11.33 5.61 -11.33
C GLN A 85 -12.50 4.68 -11.71
N ASP A 86 -12.66 4.36 -12.99
CA ASP A 86 -13.72 3.45 -13.48
C ASP A 86 -13.39 1.96 -13.26
N LYS A 87 -12.19 1.66 -12.74
CA LYS A 87 -11.67 0.32 -12.51
C LYS A 87 -11.26 0.09 -11.05
N ALA A 88 -11.82 0.87 -10.11
CA ALA A 88 -11.48 0.78 -8.68
C ALA A 88 -11.52 -0.68 -8.16
N GLY A 89 -12.53 -1.47 -8.53
CA GLY A 89 -12.65 -2.88 -8.13
C GLY A 89 -11.60 -3.84 -8.72
N GLU A 90 -10.78 -3.39 -9.69
CA GLU A 90 -9.61 -4.10 -10.22
C GLU A 90 -8.29 -3.61 -9.61
N VAL A 91 -8.32 -2.57 -8.77
CA VAL A 91 -7.14 -2.04 -8.08
C VAL A 91 -7.00 -2.71 -6.72
N LEU A 92 -5.78 -3.17 -6.43
CA LEU A 92 -5.43 -3.73 -5.13
C LEU A 92 -4.70 -2.67 -4.27
N VAL A 93 -5.26 -2.38 -3.10
CA VAL A 93 -4.61 -1.61 -2.04
C VAL A 93 -3.90 -2.57 -1.10
N LEU A 94 -2.63 -2.29 -0.80
CA LEU A 94 -1.85 -2.99 0.24
C LEU A 94 -1.85 -2.11 1.49
N GLU A 95 -2.39 -2.59 2.61
CA GLU A 95 -2.58 -1.78 3.82
C GLU A 95 -2.38 -2.59 5.09
N ASP A 96 -1.86 -1.94 6.13
CA ASP A 96 -1.62 -2.55 7.45
C ASP A 96 -2.39 -1.86 8.58
N SER A 97 -3.13 -0.79 8.28
CA SER A 97 -3.90 -0.02 9.26
C SER A 97 -5.41 -0.21 9.10
N PRO A 98 -6.19 -0.39 10.19
CA PRO A 98 -7.64 -0.48 10.10
C PRO A 98 -8.30 0.74 9.42
N ALA A 99 -7.76 1.93 9.66
CA ALA A 99 -8.24 3.15 9.01
C ALA A 99 -7.99 3.13 7.50
N GLY A 100 -6.79 2.71 7.07
CA GLY A 100 -6.44 2.62 5.66
C GLY A 100 -7.17 1.51 4.92
N ILE A 101 -7.39 0.36 5.56
CA ILE A 101 -8.22 -0.71 5.00
C ILE A 101 -9.63 -0.18 4.71
N ARG A 102 -10.29 0.44 5.71
CA ARG A 102 -11.63 1.01 5.52
C ARG A 102 -11.67 2.10 4.43
N ALA A 103 -10.65 2.96 4.36
CA ALA A 103 -10.55 3.96 3.31
C ALA A 103 -10.43 3.33 1.90
N GLY A 104 -9.62 2.27 1.77
CA GLY A 104 -9.46 1.55 0.50
C GLY A 104 -10.76 0.88 0.05
N LYS A 105 -11.46 0.21 0.98
CA LYS A 105 -12.77 -0.40 0.73
C LYS A 105 -13.82 0.67 0.35
N ALA A 106 -13.88 1.79 1.07
CA ALA A 106 -14.81 2.89 0.79
C ALA A 106 -14.50 3.65 -0.52
N ALA A 107 -13.29 3.49 -1.07
CA ALA A 107 -12.94 3.94 -2.41
C ALA A 107 -13.32 2.94 -3.53
N GLY A 108 -13.86 1.77 -3.19
CA GLY A 108 -14.26 0.73 -4.13
C GLY A 108 -13.13 -0.21 -4.54
N CYS A 109 -11.96 -0.13 -3.90
CA CYS A 109 -10.82 -0.99 -4.17
C CYS A 109 -10.95 -2.36 -3.49
N LYS A 110 -10.22 -3.34 -4.02
CA LYS A 110 -9.86 -4.53 -3.26
C LYS A 110 -8.72 -4.19 -2.31
N VAL A 111 -8.70 -4.80 -1.13
CA VAL A 111 -7.69 -4.54 -0.09
C VAL A 111 -7.07 -5.84 0.39
N LEU A 112 -5.75 -5.91 0.37
CA LEU A 112 -4.95 -6.92 1.08
C LEU A 112 -4.43 -6.30 2.39
N GLY A 113 -4.88 -6.86 3.51
CA GLY A 113 -4.42 -6.49 4.85
C GLY A 113 -3.08 -7.15 5.21
N LEU A 114 -2.16 -6.39 5.78
CA LEU A 114 -0.86 -6.84 6.30
C LEU A 114 -0.85 -6.75 7.83
N VAL A 115 -0.33 -7.78 8.50
CA VAL A 115 -0.23 -7.83 9.98
C VAL A 115 1.18 -7.40 10.41
N THR A 116 1.54 -6.16 10.05
CA THR A 116 2.86 -5.57 10.35
C THR A 116 2.82 -4.61 11.54
N SER A 117 1.89 -3.64 11.51
CA SER A 117 1.78 -2.61 12.58
C SER A 117 0.61 -2.85 13.53
N HIS A 118 -0.33 -3.72 13.17
CA HIS A 118 -1.54 -4.01 13.95
C HIS A 118 -1.71 -5.52 14.15
N THR A 119 -2.48 -5.89 15.16
CA THR A 119 -2.82 -7.30 15.45
C THR A 119 -3.70 -7.90 14.36
N VAL A 120 -3.71 -9.23 14.26
CA VAL A 120 -4.56 -9.96 13.30
C VAL A 120 -6.02 -9.57 13.51
N GLU A 121 -6.48 -9.47 14.75
CA GLU A 121 -7.86 -9.13 15.11
C GLU A 121 -8.23 -7.72 14.64
N GLN A 122 -7.33 -6.75 14.80
CA GLN A 122 -7.54 -5.38 14.33
C GLN A 122 -7.60 -5.30 12.79
N VAL A 123 -6.72 -6.02 12.11
CA VAL A 123 -6.68 -6.05 10.64
C VAL A 123 -7.91 -6.75 10.08
N VAL A 124 -8.25 -7.94 10.59
CA VAL A 124 -9.44 -8.70 10.15
C VAL A 124 -10.72 -7.95 10.49
N GLY A 125 -10.82 -7.31 11.65
CA GLY A 125 -11.97 -6.49 12.04
C GLY A 125 -12.17 -5.23 11.20
N ALA A 126 -11.20 -4.86 10.34
CA ALA A 126 -11.36 -3.81 9.34
C ALA A 126 -11.89 -4.32 7.98
N GLU A 127 -12.11 -5.64 7.86
CA GLU A 127 -12.72 -6.32 6.71
C GLU A 127 -11.99 -6.14 5.35
N PRO A 128 -10.66 -6.38 5.29
CA PRO A 128 -9.98 -6.50 4.00
C PRO A 128 -10.43 -7.75 3.23
N ASP A 129 -10.18 -7.80 1.92
CA ASP A 129 -10.55 -8.95 1.08
C ASP A 129 -9.68 -10.19 1.36
N TRP A 130 -8.43 -9.97 1.74
CA TRP A 130 -7.47 -10.99 2.17
C TRP A 130 -6.57 -10.44 3.28
N VAL A 131 -5.97 -11.32 4.08
CA VAL A 131 -5.00 -10.95 5.10
C VAL A 131 -3.77 -11.84 4.99
N VAL A 132 -2.58 -11.25 5.08
CA VAL A 132 -1.30 -11.95 5.17
C VAL A 132 -0.42 -11.31 6.24
N LYS A 133 0.60 -12.03 6.71
CA LYS A 133 1.56 -11.48 7.66
C LYS A 133 2.33 -10.30 7.05
N ASP A 134 2.91 -10.52 5.87
CA ASP A 134 3.76 -9.59 5.13
C ASP A 134 3.73 -9.92 3.63
N LEU A 135 4.59 -9.28 2.83
CA LEU A 135 4.57 -9.38 1.37
C LEU A 135 5.38 -10.57 0.82
N GLU A 136 6.02 -11.41 1.65
CA GLU A 136 6.59 -12.69 1.18
C GLU A 136 5.51 -13.64 0.66
N SER A 137 4.29 -13.45 1.16
CA SER A 137 3.10 -14.21 0.82
C SER A 137 2.46 -13.80 -0.51
N VAL A 138 2.98 -12.78 -1.20
CA VAL A 138 2.40 -12.21 -2.43
C VAL A 138 3.37 -12.31 -3.60
N ARG A 139 2.94 -12.90 -4.72
CA ARG A 139 3.76 -13.02 -5.93
C ARG A 139 3.01 -12.64 -7.19
N VAL A 140 3.70 -11.97 -8.11
CA VAL A 140 3.22 -11.79 -9.49
C VAL A 140 3.44 -13.10 -10.24
N VAL A 141 2.36 -13.73 -10.70
CA VAL A 141 2.43 -15.01 -11.43
C VAL A 141 2.11 -14.89 -12.91
N LYS A 142 1.42 -13.81 -13.32
CA LYS A 142 1.09 -13.56 -14.72
C LYS A 142 0.89 -12.08 -14.98
N HIS A 143 1.26 -11.65 -16.19
CA HIS A 143 0.88 -10.36 -16.75
C HIS A 143 0.39 -10.58 -18.18
N GLU A 144 -0.86 -10.19 -18.45
CA GLU A 144 -1.40 -10.16 -19.81
C GLU A 144 -2.49 -9.08 -19.92
N ASN A 145 -2.65 -8.49 -21.11
CA ASN A 145 -3.75 -7.57 -21.42
C ASN A 145 -3.90 -6.40 -20.43
N GLY A 146 -2.78 -5.89 -19.90
CA GLY A 146 -2.78 -4.80 -18.92
C GLY A 146 -3.31 -5.19 -17.53
N LYS A 147 -3.41 -6.49 -17.22
CA LYS A 147 -3.82 -7.02 -15.92
C LYS A 147 -2.73 -7.88 -15.31
N MET A 148 -2.51 -7.70 -14.00
CA MET A 148 -1.59 -8.51 -13.21
C MET A 148 -2.38 -9.59 -12.47
N THR A 149 -1.91 -10.83 -12.50
CA THR A 149 -2.40 -11.88 -11.61
C THR A 149 -1.43 -12.04 -10.46
N LEU A 150 -1.96 -11.92 -9.25
CA LEU A 150 -1.23 -12.13 -8.01
C LEU A 150 -1.65 -13.47 -7.39
N GLU A 151 -0.67 -14.22 -6.93
CA GLU A 151 -0.87 -15.33 -6.01
C GLU A 151 -0.71 -14.82 -4.58
N ILE A 152 -1.67 -15.15 -3.72
CA ILE A 152 -1.63 -14.91 -2.28
C ILE A 152 -1.53 -16.27 -1.61
N SER A 153 -0.43 -16.52 -0.92
CA SER A 153 -0.17 -17.73 -0.13
C SER A 153 -0.28 -17.43 1.36
N ASN A 154 -0.38 -18.45 2.22
CA ASN A 154 -0.39 -18.29 3.69
C ASN A 154 -1.40 -17.25 4.22
N ALA A 155 -2.58 -17.17 3.59
CA ALA A 155 -3.61 -16.22 4.00
C ALA A 155 -4.08 -16.52 5.43
N LEU A 156 -4.14 -15.48 6.25
CA LEU A 156 -4.60 -15.53 7.63
C LEU A 156 -6.13 -15.38 7.68
N ARG A 157 -6.76 -16.06 8.62
CA ARG A 157 -8.19 -15.92 8.95
C ARG A 157 -8.34 -16.01 10.47
N LEU A 158 -9.32 -15.29 11.02
CA LEU A 158 -9.80 -15.61 12.36
C LEU A 158 -10.61 -16.91 12.25
N GLU A 159 -10.29 -17.87 13.11
CA GLU A 159 -11.07 -19.11 13.26
C GLU A 159 -12.45 -18.84 13.88
#